data_AF-A0A3C0XKS3-F1
#
_entry.id   AF-A0A3C0XKS3-F1
#
_cell.length_a   1.000
_cell.length_b   1.000
_cell.length_c   1.000
_cell.angle_alpha   90.00
_cell.angle_beta   90.00
_cell.angle_gamma   90.00
#
_symmetry.space_group_name_H-M   'P 1'
#
loop_
_entity.id
_entity.type
_entity.pdbx_description
1 polymer ?
#
loop_
_entity_poly.entity_id
_entity_poly.type
_entity_poly.pdbx_seq_one_letter_code
_entity_poly.pdbx_strand_id
1 'polypeptide(L)'
;MAGYRAFVRGLPRAVADELGDAAPPHHGAPMGYMTKLWFGNKDLHYECGVYLHRKVIELGLHFESDAMTNLQLLGAFRTRSKLIARRLPTARIEAWDKGWARVWEPLELGSLDERDGAKVAKLLAKYVRVLEPILEDELPADVRWSR
;
A
#
# COMPACT_ATOMS: atom_id res chain seq x y z
N MET A 1 18.52 -2.37 17.07
CA MET A 1 17.34 -2.78 16.26
C MET A 1 15.98 -2.56 16.97
N ALA A 2 15.88 -1.79 18.06
CA ALA A 2 14.59 -1.50 18.70
C ALA A 2 13.69 -0.60 17.83
N GLY A 3 14.28 0.38 17.14
CA GLY A 3 13.56 1.33 16.27
C GLY A 3 12.79 0.65 15.13
N TYR A 4 13.41 -0.28 14.40
CA TYR A 4 12.76 -1.02 13.30
C TYR A 4 11.47 -1.74 13.72
N ARG A 5 11.47 -2.48 14.85
CA ARG A 5 10.26 -3.20 15.29
C ARG A 5 9.17 -2.23 15.75
N ALA A 6 9.57 -1.11 16.37
CA ALA A 6 8.63 -0.06 16.76
C ALA A 6 8.02 0.62 15.53
N PHE A 7 8.84 0.94 14.51
CA PHE A 7 8.42 1.50 13.23
C PHE A 7 7.35 0.63 12.56
N VAL A 8 7.63 -0.66 12.33
CA VAL A 8 6.68 -1.58 11.67
C VAL A 8 5.38 -1.67 12.46
N ARG A 9 5.45 -1.88 13.78
CA ARG A 9 4.25 -2.02 14.63
C ARG A 9 3.44 -0.75 14.78
N GLY A 10 4.08 0.42 14.75
CA GLY A 10 3.42 1.71 14.90
C GLY A 10 2.73 2.19 13.64
N LEU A 11 3.16 1.70 12.46
CA LEU A 11 2.71 2.22 11.18
C LEU A 11 1.19 2.12 10.95
N PRO A 12 0.49 1.01 11.29
CA PRO A 12 -0.98 0.96 11.14
C PRO A 12 -1.70 2.11 11.83
N ARG A 13 -1.35 2.37 13.09
CA ARG A 13 -1.96 3.45 13.87
C ARG A 13 -1.62 4.81 13.28
N ALA A 14 -0.36 5.04 12.93
CA ALA A 14 0.06 6.29 12.34
C ALA A 14 -0.66 6.58 11.01
N VAL A 15 -0.92 5.55 10.19
CA VAL A 15 -1.69 5.69 8.95
C VAL A 15 -3.17 5.97 9.24
N ALA A 16 -3.75 5.29 10.23
CA ALA A 16 -5.13 5.56 10.65
C ALA A 16 -5.29 7.01 11.14
N ASP A 17 -4.37 7.50 11.96
CA ASP A 17 -4.33 8.89 12.44
C ASP A 17 -4.20 9.88 11.26
N GLU A 18 -3.36 9.56 10.27
CA GLU A 18 -3.21 10.38 9.06
C GLU A 18 -4.45 10.37 8.18
N LEU A 19 -5.19 9.25 8.08
CA LEU A 19 -6.42 9.15 7.30
C LEU A 19 -7.59 9.89 7.98
N GLY A 20 -7.61 9.90 9.31
CA GLY A 20 -8.63 10.55 10.14
C GLY A 20 -9.95 9.78 10.21
N ASP A 21 -10.93 10.34 10.92
CA ASP A 21 -12.20 9.67 11.25
C ASP A 21 -13.10 9.37 10.04
N ALA A 22 -12.83 10.00 8.89
CA ALA A 22 -13.57 9.77 7.65
C ALA A 22 -13.02 8.59 6.83
N ALA A 23 -11.96 7.93 7.28
CA ALA A 23 -11.40 6.77 6.62
C ALA A 23 -12.41 5.61 6.61
N PRO A 24 -12.52 4.83 5.51
CA PRO A 24 -13.29 3.59 5.56
C PRO A 24 -12.67 2.64 6.61
N PRO A 25 -13.49 1.71 7.17
CA PRO A 25 -12.99 0.66 8.03
C PRO A 25 -11.82 -0.07 7.38
N HIS A 26 -10.77 -0.32 8.15
CA HIS A 26 -9.58 -0.99 7.64
C HIS A 26 -8.89 -1.81 8.72
N HIS A 27 -8.11 -2.76 8.26
CA HIS A 27 -7.30 -3.63 9.09
C HIS A 27 -5.84 -3.35 8.82
N GLY A 28 -5.04 -3.26 9.88
CA GLY A 28 -3.60 -3.17 9.79
C GLY A 28 -2.93 -4.31 10.55
N ALA A 29 -1.98 -4.99 9.91
CA ALA A 29 -1.23 -6.09 10.50
C ALA A 29 0.28 -5.89 10.32
N PRO A 30 1.04 -5.67 11.40
CA PRO A 30 2.50 -5.73 11.35
C PRO A 30 2.97 -7.20 11.26
N MET A 31 3.83 -7.48 10.29
CA MET A 31 4.25 -8.83 9.91
C MET A 31 5.77 -8.87 9.69
N GLY A 32 6.53 -9.21 10.74
CA GLY A 32 7.98 -9.38 10.64
C GLY A 32 8.72 -8.11 10.20
N TYR A 33 8.94 -7.95 8.89
CA TYR A 33 9.63 -6.81 8.27
C TYR A 33 8.76 -5.85 7.50
N MET A 34 7.46 -6.10 7.46
CA MET A 34 6.51 -5.29 6.73
C MET A 34 5.28 -5.00 7.57
N THR A 35 4.49 -4.04 7.12
CA THR A 35 3.14 -3.80 7.59
C THR A 35 2.19 -3.88 6.41
N LYS A 36 1.08 -4.62 6.57
CA LYS A 36 -0.02 -4.66 5.60
C LYS A 36 -1.22 -3.88 6.11
N LEU A 37 -1.93 -3.22 5.21
CA LEU A 37 -3.16 -2.45 5.46
C LEU A 37 -4.18 -2.76 4.35
N TRP A 38 -5.42 -3.11 4.69
CA TRP A 38 -6.48 -3.37 3.71
C TRP A 38 -7.85 -2.90 4.20
N PHE A 39 -8.72 -2.49 3.28
CA PHE A 39 -10.04 -1.94 3.58
C PHE A 39 -11.18 -2.94 3.38
N GLY A 40 -11.05 -3.88 2.44
CA GLY A 40 -12.05 -4.95 2.34
C GLY A 40 -11.60 -6.29 1.79
N ASN A 41 -10.44 -6.38 1.14
CA ASN A 41 -9.88 -7.67 0.73
C ASN A 41 -8.40 -7.74 1.13
N LYS A 42 -8.03 -8.70 1.97
CA LYS A 42 -6.64 -8.86 2.43
C LYS A 42 -5.65 -9.19 1.30
N ASP A 43 -6.12 -9.71 0.16
CA ASP A 43 -5.28 -10.02 -0.99
C ASP A 43 -5.07 -8.77 -1.88
N LEU A 44 -5.83 -7.69 -1.62
CA LEU A 44 -5.69 -6.37 -2.24
C LEU A 44 -5.33 -5.36 -1.14
N HIS A 45 -4.04 -5.24 -0.84
CA HIS A 45 -3.57 -4.56 0.35
C HIS A 45 -2.45 -3.58 0.05
N TYR A 46 -2.37 -2.54 0.86
CA TYR A 46 -1.17 -1.72 0.93
C TYR A 46 -0.12 -2.41 1.78
N GLU A 47 1.12 -2.27 1.39
CA GLU A 47 2.28 -2.77 2.11
C GLU A 47 3.31 -1.66 2.31
N CYS A 48 3.98 -1.71 3.47
CA CYS A 48 5.24 -1.03 3.71
C CYS A 48 6.27 -2.07 4.17
N GLY A 49 7.14 -2.52 3.27
CA GLY A 49 8.19 -3.51 3.52
C GLY A 49 9.56 -2.86 3.73
N VAL A 50 10.24 -3.20 4.84
CA VAL A 50 11.55 -2.65 5.19
C VAL A 50 12.66 -3.65 4.87
N TYR A 51 13.46 -3.35 3.84
CA TYR A 51 14.53 -4.24 3.36
C TYR A 51 15.91 -3.67 3.71
N LEU A 52 16.38 -3.99 4.93
CA LEU A 52 17.63 -3.45 5.49
C LEU A 52 18.85 -3.68 4.60
N HIS A 53 18.99 -4.88 4.03
CA HIS A 53 20.13 -5.24 3.17
C HIS A 53 20.16 -4.47 1.85
N ARG A 54 18.98 -4.08 1.32
CA ARG A 54 18.83 -3.27 0.10
C ARG A 54 18.78 -1.77 0.39
N LYS A 55 18.78 -1.36 1.68
CA LYS A 55 18.63 0.03 2.12
C LYS A 55 17.42 0.73 1.50
N VAL A 56 16.30 0.00 1.40
CA VAL A 56 15.04 0.48 0.81
C VAL A 56 13.84 0.16 1.69
N ILE A 57 12.85 1.03 1.66
CA ILE A 57 11.47 0.74 2.05
C ILE A 57 10.66 0.63 0.76
N GLU A 58 9.95 -0.47 0.55
CA GLU A 58 8.97 -0.57 -0.53
C GLU A 58 7.60 -0.21 0.04
N LEU A 59 6.90 0.72 -0.62
CA LEU A 59 5.58 1.19 -0.22
C LEU A 59 4.63 1.11 -1.42
N GLY A 60 3.45 0.54 -1.26
CA GLY A 60 2.50 0.50 -2.37
C GLY A 60 1.27 -0.35 -2.13
N LEU A 61 0.38 -0.32 -3.12
CA LEU A 61 -0.77 -1.20 -3.24
C LEU A 61 -0.39 -2.47 -4.01
N HIS A 62 -0.69 -3.62 -3.46
CA HIS A 62 -0.39 -4.95 -3.99
C HIS A 62 -1.69 -5.66 -4.38
N PHE A 63 -1.68 -6.27 -5.56
CA PHE A 63 -2.73 -7.14 -6.09
C PHE A 63 -2.20 -8.59 -6.03
N GLU A 64 -2.50 -9.27 -4.94
CA GLU A 64 -2.07 -10.66 -4.65
C GLU A 64 -3.26 -11.63 -4.66
N SER A 65 -4.33 -11.29 -5.39
CA SER A 65 -5.51 -12.13 -5.56
C SER A 65 -5.31 -13.16 -6.68
N ASP A 66 -6.39 -13.67 -7.28
CA ASP A 66 -6.30 -14.53 -8.45
C ASP A 66 -5.77 -13.78 -9.69
N ALA A 67 -5.23 -14.53 -10.65
CA ALA A 67 -4.55 -13.97 -11.81
C ALA A 67 -5.45 -13.10 -12.70
N MET A 68 -6.76 -13.41 -12.79
CA MET A 68 -7.67 -12.63 -13.63
C MET A 68 -7.98 -11.28 -12.97
N THR A 69 -8.30 -11.30 -11.67
CA THR A 69 -8.50 -10.09 -10.87
C THR A 69 -7.28 -9.17 -10.94
N ASN A 70 -6.08 -9.71 -10.71
CA ASN A 70 -4.85 -8.91 -10.74
C ASN A 70 -4.58 -8.29 -12.12
N LEU A 71 -4.84 -9.04 -13.21
CA LEU A 71 -4.64 -8.55 -14.57
C LEU A 71 -5.64 -7.44 -14.92
N GLN A 72 -6.90 -7.59 -14.53
CA GLN A 72 -7.95 -6.58 -14.74
C GLN A 72 -7.59 -5.29 -14.01
N LEU A 73 -7.25 -5.39 -12.71
CA LEU A 73 -6.82 -4.24 -11.91
C LEU A 73 -5.56 -3.59 -12.50
N LEU A 74 -4.57 -4.37 -12.91
CA LEU A 74 -3.37 -3.82 -13.57
C LEU A 74 -3.73 -3.01 -14.83
N GLY A 75 -4.65 -3.51 -15.66
CA GLY A 75 -5.16 -2.81 -16.84
C GLY A 75 -5.88 -1.50 -16.48
N ALA A 76 -6.73 -1.53 -15.46
CA ALA A 76 -7.47 -0.38 -14.97
C ALA A 76 -6.55 0.74 -14.43
N PHE A 77 -5.56 0.37 -13.62
CA PHE A 77 -4.57 1.30 -13.07
C PHE A 77 -3.66 1.87 -14.16
N ARG A 78 -3.25 1.07 -15.15
CA ARG A 78 -2.49 1.56 -16.32
C ARG A 78 -3.27 2.59 -17.14
N THR A 79 -4.56 2.36 -17.35
CA THR A 79 -5.45 3.32 -18.04
C THR A 79 -5.53 4.65 -17.28
N ARG A 80 -5.45 4.62 -15.94
CA ARG A 80 -5.44 5.81 -15.07
C ARG A 80 -4.05 6.33 -14.71
N SER A 81 -2.99 5.82 -15.33
CA SER A 81 -1.59 6.17 -15.00
C SER A 81 -1.31 7.67 -14.99
N LYS A 82 -1.87 8.44 -15.94
CA LYS A 82 -1.72 9.90 -16.00
C LYS A 82 -2.39 10.63 -14.83
N LEU A 83 -3.49 10.10 -14.30
CA LEU A 83 -4.17 10.65 -13.12
C LEU A 83 -3.35 10.32 -11.86
N ILE A 84 -2.91 9.07 -11.75
CA ILE A 84 -2.08 8.59 -10.65
C ILE A 84 -0.78 9.38 -10.59
N ALA A 85 -0.04 9.51 -11.70
CA ALA A 85 1.23 10.23 -11.76
C ALA A 85 1.13 11.71 -11.37
N ARG A 86 -0.03 12.36 -11.55
CA ARG A 86 -0.23 13.74 -11.09
C ARG A 86 -0.29 13.86 -9.56
N ARG A 87 -0.72 12.80 -8.87
CA ARG A 87 -0.86 12.77 -7.41
C ARG A 87 0.31 12.03 -6.75
N LEU A 88 0.80 10.96 -7.37
CA LEU A 88 1.87 10.06 -6.94
C LEU A 88 2.92 9.96 -8.07
N PRO A 89 3.76 10.99 -8.26
CA PRO A 89 4.64 11.12 -9.43
C PRO A 89 5.73 10.05 -9.51
N THR A 90 6.05 9.43 -8.39
CA THR A 90 7.09 8.40 -8.22
C THR A 90 6.52 6.98 -8.27
N ALA A 91 5.19 6.84 -8.30
CA ALA A 91 4.53 5.54 -8.34
C ALA A 91 4.81 4.81 -9.66
N ARG A 92 5.10 3.51 -9.54
CA ARG A 92 5.29 2.56 -10.63
C ARG A 92 4.09 1.63 -10.67
N ILE A 93 3.62 1.30 -11.87
CA ILE A 93 2.49 0.39 -12.10
C ILE A 93 2.98 -0.79 -12.93
N GLU A 94 3.11 -1.96 -12.32
CA GLU A 94 3.74 -3.11 -12.96
C GLU A 94 3.10 -4.44 -12.61
N ALA A 95 3.29 -5.43 -13.49
CA ALA A 95 3.11 -6.82 -13.13
C ALA A 95 4.25 -7.24 -12.20
N TRP A 96 3.94 -8.15 -11.28
CA TRP A 96 4.84 -8.68 -10.28
C TRP A 96 4.67 -10.20 -10.18
N ASP A 97 5.61 -10.85 -9.51
CA ASP A 97 5.74 -12.30 -9.35
C ASP A 97 4.41 -13.10 -9.35
N LYS A 98 4.41 -14.32 -9.91
CA LYS A 98 3.26 -15.25 -9.86
C LYS A 98 1.92 -14.71 -10.38
N GLY A 99 1.94 -13.74 -11.29
CA GLY A 99 0.71 -13.12 -11.82
C GLY A 99 0.09 -12.11 -10.87
N TRP A 100 0.84 -11.65 -9.88
CA TRP A 100 0.50 -10.49 -9.07
C TRP A 100 0.79 -9.20 -9.82
N ALA A 101 0.36 -8.09 -9.25
CA ALA A 101 0.64 -6.77 -9.78
C ALA A 101 0.68 -5.77 -8.63
N ARG A 102 1.24 -4.58 -8.88
CA ARG A 102 1.37 -3.57 -7.83
C ARG A 102 1.47 -2.15 -8.36
N VAL A 103 1.05 -1.22 -7.53
CA VAL A 103 1.28 0.22 -7.66
C VAL A 103 2.13 0.69 -6.49
N TRP A 104 3.41 0.94 -6.71
CA TRP A 104 4.39 1.04 -5.63
C TRP A 104 5.49 2.06 -5.90
N GLU A 105 6.23 2.44 -4.87
CA GLU A 105 7.48 3.19 -4.98
C GLU A 105 8.55 2.68 -3.99
N PRO A 106 9.83 2.72 -4.38
CA PRO A 106 10.94 2.56 -3.44
C PRO A 106 11.26 3.89 -2.75
N LEU A 107 11.44 3.85 -1.44
CA LEU A 107 11.95 4.95 -0.63
C LEU A 107 13.33 4.59 -0.09
N GLU A 108 14.24 5.57 0.01
CA GLU A 108 15.51 5.36 0.69
C GLU A 108 15.28 5.01 2.16
N LEU A 109 16.05 4.03 2.67
CA LEU A 109 15.95 3.63 4.07
C LEU A 109 16.45 4.75 4.97
N GLY A 110 15.53 5.31 5.75
CA GLY A 110 15.84 6.28 6.79
C GLY A 110 16.37 5.65 8.09
N SER A 111 16.32 6.45 9.15
CA SER A 111 16.68 6.07 10.52
C SER A 111 15.67 5.13 11.19
N LEU A 112 14.45 5.02 10.63
CA LEU A 112 13.32 4.26 11.18
C LEU A 112 12.91 4.72 12.59
N ASP A 113 13.05 6.02 12.85
CA ASP A 113 12.57 6.68 14.04
C ASP A 113 11.11 7.17 13.87
N GLU A 114 10.60 7.87 14.88
CA GLU A 114 9.24 8.43 14.85
C GLU A 114 9.03 9.42 13.69
N ARG A 115 10.06 10.19 13.35
CA ARG A 115 9.99 11.17 12.27
C ARG A 115 9.86 10.47 10.92
N ASP A 116 10.63 9.42 10.69
CA ASP A 116 10.50 8.62 9.47
C ASP A 116 9.19 7.83 9.45
N GLY A 117 8.74 7.33 10.60
CA GLY A 117 7.41 6.74 10.77
C GLY A 117 6.30 7.67 10.30
N ALA A 118 6.30 8.92 10.77
CA ALA A 118 5.31 9.93 10.38
C ALA A 118 5.34 10.25 8.87
N LYS A 119 6.54 10.37 8.27
CA LYS A 119 6.67 10.60 6.82
C LYS A 119 6.08 9.45 6.00
N VAL A 120 6.43 8.21 6.36
CA VAL A 120 5.96 7.02 5.67
C VAL A 120 4.45 6.84 5.85
N ALA A 121 3.93 7.07 7.06
CA ALA A 121 2.50 7.02 7.33
C ALA A 121 1.73 8.04 6.46
N LYS A 122 2.20 9.28 6.40
CA LYS A 122 1.60 10.33 5.57
C LYS A 122 1.61 9.98 4.09
N LEU A 123 2.71 9.41 3.60
CA LEU A 123 2.81 8.98 2.22
C LEU A 123 1.89 7.79 1.93
N LEU A 124 1.84 6.80 2.83
CA LEU A 124 0.97 5.65 2.66
C LEU A 124 -0.51 6.05 2.70
N ALA A 125 -0.89 6.97 3.60
CA ALA A 125 -2.22 7.56 3.62
C ALA A 125 -2.55 8.32 2.32
N LYS A 126 -1.55 8.95 1.69
CA LYS A 126 -1.72 9.58 0.37
C LYS A 126 -1.94 8.53 -0.73
N TYR A 127 -1.24 7.39 -0.67
CA TYR A 127 -1.48 6.25 -1.57
C TYR A 127 -2.91 5.75 -1.43
N VAL A 128 -3.36 5.48 -0.20
CA VAL A 128 -4.74 5.07 0.09
C VAL A 128 -5.75 6.03 -0.53
N ARG A 129 -5.65 7.34 -0.25
CA ARG A 129 -6.60 8.34 -0.76
C ARG A 129 -6.67 8.42 -2.29
N VAL A 130 -5.59 8.07 -2.98
CA VAL A 130 -5.51 8.15 -4.44
C VAL A 130 -5.93 6.84 -5.10
N LEU A 131 -5.52 5.71 -4.52
CA LEU A 131 -5.63 4.40 -5.15
C LEU A 131 -6.87 3.63 -4.68
N GLU A 132 -7.33 3.82 -3.45
CA GLU A 132 -8.47 3.07 -2.91
C GLU A 132 -9.77 3.33 -3.69
N PRO A 133 -10.13 4.57 -4.04
CA PRO A 133 -11.31 4.80 -4.85
C PRO A 133 -11.22 4.13 -6.23
N ILE A 134 -10.03 4.09 -6.82
CA ILE A 134 -9.80 3.40 -8.10
C ILE A 134 -9.95 1.89 -7.94
N LEU A 135 -9.43 1.35 -6.83
CA LEU A 135 -9.51 -0.08 -6.52
C LEU A 135 -10.97 -0.50 -6.33
N GLU A 136 -11.74 0.26 -5.56
CA GLU A 136 -13.17 -0.02 -5.31
C GLU A 136 -14.01 0.10 -6.59
N ASP A 137 -13.77 1.14 -7.41
CA ASP A 137 -14.50 1.37 -8.67
C ASP A 137 -14.26 0.26 -9.71
N GLU A 138 -13.07 -0.36 -9.69
CA GLU A 138 -12.62 -1.33 -10.69
C GLU A 138 -12.67 -2.77 -10.18
N LEU A 139 -13.14 -2.97 -8.96
CA LEU A 139 -13.24 -4.29 -8.37
C LEU A 139 -14.28 -5.12 -9.13
N PRO A 140 -13.92 -6.32 -9.63
CA PRO A 140 -14.91 -7.22 -10.21
C PRO A 140 -15.98 -7.60 -9.18
N ALA A 141 -17.24 -7.67 -9.60
CA ALA A 141 -18.38 -7.84 -8.70
C ALA A 141 -18.37 -9.17 -7.92
N ASP A 142 -17.65 -10.17 -8.42
CA ASP A 142 -17.47 -11.49 -7.80
C ASP A 142 -16.29 -11.55 -6.83
N VAL A 143 -15.46 -10.51 -6.75
CA VAL A 143 -14.39 -10.42 -5.76
C VAL A 143 -14.97 -10.08 -4.40
N ARG A 144 -14.67 -10.91 -3.41
CA ARG A 144 -15.13 -10.73 -2.03
C ARG A 144 -14.57 -9.43 -1.44
N TRP A 145 -15.47 -8.63 -0.86
CA TRP A 145 -15.15 -7.40 -0.13
C TRP A 145 -15.85 -7.40 1.24
N SER A 146 -15.10 -7.41 2.34
CA SER A 146 -15.63 -7.29 3.69
C SER A 146 -15.54 -5.84 4.16
N ARG A 147 -16.69 -5.20 4.40
CA ARG A 147 -16.75 -3.87 5.03
C ARG A 147 -16.65 -3.95 6.54
#